data_AF-A0A9P8FRB3-F1
#
_entry.id   AF-A0A9P8FRB3-F1
#
_cell.length_a   1.000
_cell.length_b   1.000
_cell.length_c   1.000
_cell.angle_alpha   90.00
_cell.angle_beta   90.00
_cell.angle_gamma   90.00
#
_symmetry.space_group_name_H-M   'P 1'
#
loop_
_entity.id
_entity.type
_entity.pdbx_description
1 polymer ?
#
loop_
_entity_poly.entity_id
_entity_poly.type
_entity_poly.pdbx_seq_one_letter_code
_entity_poly.pdbx_strand_id
1 'polypeptide(L)'
;RTNLTGPGMLDLPGQRIILCAPQLLHLSTDGRPLWFNGWIQDNKHQASSDISVQEFFMTEKRKDGEWAEWAIGSDNMCCLKGDDLHAFNDKELAAFKLIVDIAKENGSLNEVLEKERKANKDNEE
;
A
#
# COMPACT_ATOMS: atom_id res chain seq x y z
N ARG A 1 12.43 -4.80 -6.76
CA ARG A 1 11.29 -5.17 -5.90
C ARG A 1 11.54 -6.61 -5.44
N THR A 2 11.87 -6.83 -4.17
CA THR A 2 11.91 -8.18 -3.61
C THR A 2 10.46 -8.64 -3.43
N ASN A 3 10.06 -9.65 -4.19
CA ASN A 3 8.72 -10.24 -4.20
C ASN A 3 8.52 -11.15 -2.98
N LEU A 4 8.57 -10.58 -1.78
CA LEU A 4 8.06 -11.26 -0.59
C LEU A 4 6.64 -10.75 -0.36
N THR A 5 5.69 -11.49 -0.93
CA THR A 5 4.26 -11.33 -0.66
C THR A 5 3.79 -12.54 0.16
N GLY A 6 2.84 -12.33 1.07
CA GLY A 6 2.20 -13.40 1.83
C GLY A 6 2.74 -13.69 3.24
N PRO A 7 2.19 -14.73 3.91
CA PRO A 7 2.33 -14.94 5.35
C PRO A 7 3.76 -15.10 5.86
N GLY A 8 4.66 -15.65 5.03
CA GLY A 8 6.06 -15.85 5.38
C GLY A 8 6.83 -14.57 5.68
N MET A 9 6.30 -13.39 5.34
CA MET A 9 6.89 -12.10 5.69
C MET A 9 6.71 -11.73 7.16
N LEU A 10 5.66 -12.25 7.83
CA LEU A 10 5.37 -11.96 9.24
C LEU A 10 6.31 -12.70 10.21
N ASP A 11 6.84 -13.85 9.79
CA ASP A 11 7.62 -14.74 10.66
C ASP A 11 9.14 -14.50 10.56
N LEU A 12 9.60 -13.45 9.87
CA LEU A 12 11.01 -13.17 9.65
C LEU A 12 11.68 -12.67 10.94
N PRO A 13 12.56 -13.47 11.60
CA PRO A 13 13.14 -13.09 12.88
C PRO A 13 14.17 -11.96 12.71
N GLY A 14 14.09 -10.92 13.54
CA GLY A 14 15.13 -9.90 13.67
C GLY A 14 15.32 -8.99 12.45
N GLN A 15 14.40 -8.96 11.50
CA GLN A 15 14.50 -8.03 10.37
C GLN A 15 14.04 -6.62 10.75
N ARG A 16 14.88 -5.64 10.37
CA ARG A 16 14.44 -4.25 10.16
C ARG A 16 13.75 -4.19 8.81
N ILE A 17 12.42 -4.27 8.83
CA ILE A 17 11.57 -4.24 7.64
C ILE A 17 11.42 -2.79 7.23
N ILE A 18 11.55 -2.52 5.93
CA ILE A 18 11.20 -1.23 5.34
C ILE A 18 9.93 -1.43 4.53
N LEU A 19 8.83 -0.89 5.04
CA LEU A 19 7.56 -0.85 4.32
C LEU A 19 7.44 0.51 3.64
N CYS A 20 7.31 0.50 2.32
CA CYS A 20 7.05 1.69 1.53
C CYS A 20 5.63 1.66 1.00
N ALA A 21 4.89 2.74 1.22
CA ALA A 21 3.56 2.94 0.67
C ALA A 21 3.46 4.36 0.15
N PRO A 22 2.72 4.60 -0.94
CA PRO A 22 2.58 5.95 -1.44
C PRO A 22 1.78 6.80 -0.47
N GLN A 23 1.05 6.24 0.51
CA GLN A 23 0.09 6.91 1.39
C GLN A 23 0.28 6.59 2.88
N LEU A 24 -0.21 7.48 3.74
CA LEU A 24 -0.35 7.23 5.17
C LEU A 24 -1.68 6.53 5.48
N LEU A 25 -1.63 5.58 6.41
CA LEU A 25 -2.79 4.86 6.91
C LEU A 25 -3.03 5.25 8.37
N HIS A 26 -4.22 5.80 8.63
CA HIS A 26 -4.67 6.05 9.99
C HIS A 26 -5.23 4.77 10.59
N LEU A 27 -4.79 4.47 11.81
CA LEU A 27 -5.23 3.30 12.57
C LEU A 27 -6.31 3.68 13.59
N SER A 28 -7.17 2.71 13.86
CA SER A 28 -8.20 2.71 14.90
C SER A 28 -7.57 2.60 16.29
N THR A 29 -8.36 2.77 17.36
CA THR A 29 -7.91 2.61 18.75
C THR A 29 -7.44 1.19 19.08
N ASP A 30 -7.82 0.20 18.28
CA ASP A 30 -7.35 -1.19 18.38
C ASP A 30 -6.10 -1.47 17.51
N GLY A 31 -5.56 -0.44 16.85
CA GLY A 31 -4.37 -0.56 16.00
C GLY A 31 -4.63 -1.12 14.60
N ARG A 32 -5.89 -1.21 14.16
CA ARG A 32 -6.25 -1.71 12.81
C ARG A 32 -6.49 -0.58 11.80
N PRO A 33 -6.32 -0.83 10.48
CA PRO A 33 -6.62 0.12 9.42
C PRO A 33 -8.01 0.78 9.57
N LEU A 34 -8.06 2.12 9.57
CA LEU A 34 -9.29 2.90 9.67
C LEU A 34 -9.51 3.79 8.45
N TRP A 35 -8.50 4.57 8.04
CA TRP A 35 -8.66 5.54 6.97
C TRP A 35 -7.37 5.76 6.18
N PHE A 36 -7.49 5.74 4.85
CA PHE A 36 -6.44 6.04 3.89
C PHE A 36 -6.39 7.53 3.54
N ASN A 37 -5.19 8.12 3.57
CA ASN A 37 -5.01 9.51 3.18
C ASN A 37 -4.99 9.66 1.64
N GLY A 38 -6.18 9.80 1.04
CA GLY A 38 -6.41 10.57 -0.19
C GLY A 38 -6.00 10.01 -1.57
N TRP A 39 -5.22 8.93 -1.68
CA TRP A 39 -4.90 8.30 -2.98
C TRP A 39 -4.55 6.82 -2.84
N ILE A 40 -4.79 6.03 -3.89
CA ILE A 40 -4.58 4.57 -3.88
C ILE A 40 -3.60 4.08 -4.97
N GLN A 41 -2.86 5.00 -5.60
CA GLN A 41 -1.91 4.72 -6.68
C GLN A 41 -0.45 4.86 -6.23
N ASP A 42 0.46 4.15 -6.89
CA ASP A 42 1.91 4.11 -6.58
C ASP A 42 2.60 5.47 -6.72
N ASN A 43 2.01 6.39 -7.48
CA ASN A 43 2.57 7.73 -7.71
C ASN A 43 1.46 8.77 -7.69
N LYS A 44 1.51 9.72 -6.73
CA LYS A 44 0.50 10.80 -6.61
C LYS A 44 0.52 11.84 -7.73
N HIS A 45 1.60 11.88 -8.51
CA HIS A 45 1.83 12.86 -9.57
C HIS A 45 1.55 12.31 -10.97
N GLN A 46 1.24 11.02 -11.10
CA GLN A 46 0.98 10.36 -12.36
C GLN A 46 -0.38 9.65 -12.31
N ALA A 47 -1.39 10.23 -12.96
CA ALA A 47 -2.74 9.68 -12.97
C ALA A 47 -2.87 8.31 -13.64
N SER A 48 -1.94 7.94 -14.53
CA SER A 48 -1.82 6.59 -15.12
C SER A 48 -1.01 5.59 -14.27
N SER A 49 -0.56 5.97 -13.08
CA SER A 49 0.23 5.09 -12.20
C SER A 49 -0.59 3.89 -11.73
N ASP A 50 0.09 2.77 -11.48
CA ASP A 50 -0.56 1.53 -11.02
C ASP A 50 -1.27 1.75 -9.68
N ILE A 51 -2.34 0.99 -9.45
CA ILE A 51 -2.98 0.90 -8.14
C ILE A 51 -2.00 0.20 -7.19
N SER A 52 -1.80 0.78 -6.01
CA SER A 52 -0.87 0.21 -5.03
C SER A 52 -1.39 -1.06 -4.41
N VAL A 53 -0.46 -1.99 -4.20
CA VAL A 53 -0.71 -3.21 -3.43
C VAL A 53 -0.69 -2.86 -1.95
N GLN A 54 -1.78 -3.16 -1.23
CA GLN A 54 -1.94 -2.91 0.21
C GLN A 54 -2.22 -4.24 0.91
N GLU A 55 -1.15 -4.92 1.34
CA GLU A 55 -1.23 -6.21 2.04
C GLU A 55 -0.76 -6.12 3.50
N PHE A 56 0.08 -5.14 3.80
CA PHE A 56 0.70 -4.98 5.10
C PHE A 56 0.72 -3.52 5.54
N PHE A 57 0.74 -3.31 6.86
CA PHE A 57 0.93 -2.01 7.47
C PHE A 57 1.87 -2.12 8.67
N MET A 58 2.37 -0.98 9.13
CA MET A 58 3.27 -0.88 10.27
C MET A 58 2.87 0.31 11.13
N THR A 59 3.13 0.22 12.43
CA THR A 59 2.98 1.34 13.36
C THR A 59 4.24 2.21 13.39
N GLU A 60 4.07 3.51 13.58
CA GLU A 60 5.20 4.45 13.71
C GLU A 60 6.04 4.22 14.97
N LYS A 61 5.53 3.49 15.96
CA LYS A 61 6.30 3.06 17.13
C LYS A 61 6.78 1.63 16.93
N ARG A 62 8.04 1.41 17.27
CA ARG A 62 8.69 0.11 17.35
C ARG A 62 8.27 -0.61 18.63
N LYS A 63 8.56 -1.91 18.72
CA LYS A 63 8.21 -2.75 19.89
C LYS A 63 8.82 -2.27 21.21
N ASP A 64 9.97 -1.59 21.15
CA ASP A 64 10.64 -0.99 22.30
C ASP A 64 10.05 0.38 22.72
N GLY A 65 9.07 0.89 21.97
CA GLY A 65 8.40 2.17 22.21
C GLY A 65 9.07 3.36 21.52
N GLU A 66 10.22 3.16 20.88
CA GLU A 66 10.91 4.20 20.12
C GLU A 66 10.20 4.51 18.80
N TRP A 67 10.37 5.74 18.31
CA TRP A 67 9.86 6.13 17.01
C TRP A 67 10.64 5.43 15.88
N ALA A 68 9.92 4.86 14.92
CA ALA A 68 10.47 4.28 13.72
C ALA A 68 11.07 5.39 12.82
N GLU A 69 12.16 5.06 12.14
CA GLU A 69 12.74 5.94 11.14
C GLU A 69 11.83 5.98 9.91
N TRP A 70 11.43 7.17 9.47
CA TRP A 70 10.66 7.36 8.24
C TRP A 70 11.38 8.27 7.25
N ALA A 71 11.14 8.03 5.96
CA ALA A 71 11.62 8.85 4.87
C ALA A 71 10.51 9.04 3.83
N ILE A 72 10.39 10.24 3.27
CA ILE A 72 9.57 10.49 2.09
C ILE A 72 10.49 10.58 0.88
N GLY A 73 10.27 9.69 -0.08
CA GLY A 73 10.94 9.66 -1.37
C GLY A 73 10.21 10.48 -2.44
N SER A 74 10.58 10.25 -3.70
CA SER A 74 9.83 10.77 -4.85
C SER A 74 8.39 10.25 -4.83
N ASP A 75 7.51 10.93 -5.57
CA ASP A 75 6.14 10.45 -5.81
C ASP A 75 5.27 10.31 -4.55
N ASN A 76 5.72 10.93 -3.46
CA ASN A 76 5.17 10.83 -2.11
C ASN A 76 5.29 9.45 -1.46
N MET A 77 6.20 8.61 -1.95
CA MET A 77 6.45 7.31 -1.36
C MET A 77 7.00 7.46 0.06
N CYS A 78 6.21 7.10 1.06
CA CYS A 78 6.62 7.10 2.46
C CYS A 78 7.15 5.71 2.81
N CYS A 79 8.38 5.64 3.31
CA CYS A 79 9.01 4.41 3.75
C CYS A 79 9.24 4.45 5.26
N LEU A 80 8.67 3.48 5.97
CA LEU A 80 8.82 3.30 7.40
C LEU A 80 9.71 2.10 7.69
N LYS A 81 10.73 2.30 8.52
CA LYS A 81 11.65 1.25 8.94
C LYS A 81 11.37 0.83 10.38
N GLY A 82 10.93 -0.40 10.58
CA GLY A 82 10.52 -0.91 11.90
C GLY A 82 10.59 -2.42 12.02
N ASP A 83 9.96 -2.94 13.08
CA ASP A 83 10.00 -4.34 13.52
C ASP A 83 8.61 -4.93 13.85
N ASP A 84 7.55 -4.20 13.49
CA ASP A 84 6.16 -4.53 13.79
C ASP A 84 5.28 -4.48 12.54
N LEU A 85 5.47 -5.48 11.68
CA LEU A 85 4.72 -5.66 10.44
C LEU A 85 3.42 -6.42 10.72
N HIS A 86 2.31 -5.87 10.22
CA HIS A 86 0.97 -6.45 10.36
C HIS A 86 0.38 -6.71 8.99
N ALA A 87 -0.31 -7.84 8.83
CA ALA A 87 -1.11 -8.10 7.64
C ALA A 87 -2.50 -7.46 7.75
N PHE A 88 -3.02 -7.00 6.62
CA PHE A 88 -4.43 -6.71 6.46
C PHE A 88 -5.25 -8.01 6.60
N ASN A 89 -6.40 -7.94 7.25
CA ASN A 89 -7.34 -9.06 7.30
C ASN A 89 -8.32 -9.02 6.12
N ASP A 90 -9.09 -10.11 5.95
CA ASP A 90 -10.03 -10.25 4.82
C ASP A 90 -11.02 -9.10 4.69
N LYS A 91 -11.49 -8.53 5.82
CA LYS A 91 -12.44 -7.39 5.80
C LYS A 91 -11.76 -6.11 5.35
N GLU A 92 -10.52 -5.88 5.77
CA GLU A 92 -9.75 -4.69 5.38
C GLU A 92 -9.30 -4.78 3.92
N LEU A 93 -8.92 -5.97 3.44
CA LEU A 93 -8.66 -6.23 2.03
C LEU A 93 -9.92 -6.03 1.18
N ALA A 94 -11.07 -6.52 1.65
CA ALA A 94 -12.36 -6.29 0.99
C ALA A 94 -12.75 -4.80 0.95
N ALA A 95 -12.48 -4.06 2.03
CA ALA A 95 -12.72 -2.61 2.08
C ALA A 95 -11.80 -1.86 1.10
N PHE A 96 -10.51 -2.23 1.02
CA PHE A 96 -9.61 -1.66 0.02
C PHE A 96 -10.08 -1.95 -1.41
N LYS A 97 -10.50 -3.19 -1.67
CA LYS A 97 -11.10 -3.55 -2.96
C LYS A 97 -12.33 -2.70 -3.29
N LEU A 98 -13.22 -2.47 -2.31
CA LEU A 98 -14.39 -1.62 -2.49
C LEU A 98 -14.00 -0.17 -2.85
N ILE A 99 -12.97 0.39 -2.22
CA ILE A 99 -12.45 1.73 -2.55
C ILE A 99 -11.97 1.76 -4.01
N VAL A 100 -11.22 0.75 -4.43
CA VAL A 100 -10.75 0.59 -5.81
C VAL A 100 -11.93 0.49 -6.79
N ASP A 101 -12.93 -0.33 -6.47
CA ASP A 101 -14.10 -0.53 -7.33
C ASP A 101 -14.87 0.79 -7.51
N ILE A 102 -15.14 1.53 -6.43
CA ILE A 102 -15.79 2.86 -6.49
C ILE A 102 -14.99 3.83 -7.34
N ALA A 103 -13.65 3.83 -7.21
CA ALA A 103 -12.77 4.70 -8.00
C ALA A 103 -12.74 4.32 -9.49
N LYS A 104 -12.97 3.05 -9.84
CA LYS A 104 -13.18 2.63 -11.23
C LYS A 104 -14.54 3.08 -11.74
N GLU A 105 -15.60 2.87 -10.97
CA GLU A 105 -16.99 3.20 -11.35
C GLU A 105 -17.19 4.70 -11.58
N ASN A 106 -16.57 5.56 -10.76
CA ASN A 106 -16.69 7.01 -10.89
C ASN A 106 -15.72 7.63 -11.92
N GLY A 107 -14.88 6.82 -12.57
CA GLY A 107 -13.92 7.25 -13.59
C GLY A 107 -12.61 7.84 -13.06
N SER A 108 -12.37 7.84 -11.74
CA SER A 108 -11.12 8.35 -11.14
C SER A 108 -9.88 7.57 -11.57
N LEU A 109 -10.04 6.32 -12.02
CA LEU A 109 -8.94 5.45 -12.47
C LEU A 109 -8.90 5.24 -13.99
N ASN A 110 -9.60 6.05 -14.80
CA ASN A 110 -9.68 5.87 -16.25
C ASN A 110 -8.31 5.82 -16.95
N GLU A 111 -7.36 6.68 -16.53
CA GLU A 111 -6.00 6.67 -17.11
C GLU A 111 -5.23 5.38 -16.81
N VAL A 112 -5.46 4.78 -15.64
CA VAL A 112 -4.88 3.48 -15.26
C VAL A 112 -5.46 2.38 -16.14
N LEU A 113 -6.80 2.34 -16.25
CA LEU A 113 -7.51 1.32 -17.03
C LEU A 113 -7.16 1.39 -18.52
N GLU A 114 -7.01 2.60 -19.08
CA GLU A 114 -6.59 2.78 -20.46
C GLU A 114 -5.16 2.31 -20.72
N LYS A 115 -4.25 2.52 -19.76
CA LYS A 115 -2.89 1.98 -19.82
C LYS A 115 -2.91 0.45 -19.81
N GLU A 116 -3.64 -0.17 -18.88
CA GLU A 116 -3.78 -1.63 -18.78
C GLU A 116 -4.37 -2.23 -20.07
N ARG A 117 -5.40 -1.59 -20.63
CA ARG A 117 -6.04 -2.03 -21.88
C ARG A 117 -5.08 -2.01 -23.08
N LYS A 118 -4.21 -0.99 -23.18
CA LYS A 118 -3.20 -0.92 -24.24
C LYS A 118 -2.15 -2.02 -24.07
N ALA A 119 -1.61 -2.16 -22.86
CA ALA A 119 -0.61 -3.19 -22.57
C ALA A 119 -1.11 -4.61 -22.87
N ASN A 120 -2.38 -4.92 -22.60
CA ASN A 120 -2.95 -6.23 -22.91
C ASN A 120 -3.08 -6.50 -24.41
N LYS A 121 -3.40 -5.49 -25.22
CA LYS A 121 -3.47 -5.63 -26.68
C LYS A 121 -2.09 -5.90 -27.30
N ASP A 122 -1.07 -5.20 -26.81
CA ASP A 122 0.30 -5.34 -27.28
C ASP A 122 0.90 -6.74 -26.95
N ASN A 123 0.33 -7.46 -25.98
CA ASN A 123 0.74 -8.82 -25.60
C ASN A 123 0.00 -9.93 -26.37
N GLU A 124 -1.04 -9.59 -27.13
CA GLU A 124 -1.84 -10.52 -27.95
C GLU A 124 -1.40 -10.55 -29.43
N GLU A 125 -0.53 -9.62 -29.84
CA GLU A 125 0.10 -9.52 -31.18
C GLU A 125 1.51 -10.12 -31.21
#